data_AF-A0ABD2M3A5-F1
#
_entry.id   AF-A0ABD2M3A5-F1
#
_cell.length_a   1.000
_cell.length_b   1.000
_cell.length_c   1.000
_cell.angle_alpha   90.00
_cell.angle_beta   90.00
_cell.angle_gamma   90.00
#
_symmetry.space_group_name_H-M   'P 1'
#
loop_
_entity.id
_entity.type
_entity.pdbx_description
1 polymer ?
#
loop_
_entity_poly.entity_id
_entity_poly.type
_entity_poly.pdbx_seq_one_letter_code
_entity_poly.pdbx_strand_id
1 'polypeptide(L)'
;MCCYSCSNKWMCWCGYHVTTGSLVVAWFYLLAGIFGFLSAIALIFHSFSILHICNLISAILVLCGNTPIIIGEMRGKRTSKMYRPFLITTAICSALNAIAGIIAIVIVFTKIGAHAVVFYYLCAYILSLIIAIWLYSIVYRAYKFVQQNEEQKNGG
;
A
#
# COMPACT_ATOMS: atom_id res chain seq x y z
N MET A 1 -15.63 11.02 17.14
CA MET A 1 -14.75 11.79 18.06
C MET A 1 -14.56 13.18 17.49
N CYS A 2 -15.24 14.17 18.05
CA CYS A 2 -15.17 15.56 17.60
C CYS A 2 -13.87 16.22 18.09
N CYS A 3 -13.21 16.95 17.20
CA CYS A 3 -12.11 17.87 17.49
C CYS A 3 -12.60 18.99 18.43
N TYR A 4 -12.52 18.81 19.75
CA TYR A 4 -12.86 19.88 20.70
C TYR A 4 -11.71 20.86 20.99
N SER A 5 -10.55 20.70 20.34
CA SER A 5 -9.40 21.62 20.56
C SER A 5 -8.61 21.91 19.28
N CYS A 6 -9.28 21.94 18.11
CA CYS A 6 -8.68 22.53 16.91
C CYS A 6 -9.29 23.92 16.71
N SER A 7 -8.56 24.95 17.11
CA SER A 7 -8.88 26.37 16.85
C SER A 7 -9.18 26.65 15.36
N ASN A 8 -8.65 25.83 14.44
CA ASN A 8 -8.93 25.90 13.01
C ASN A 8 -9.88 24.78 12.54
N LYS A 9 -11.16 25.11 12.35
CA LYS A 9 -12.18 24.21 11.76
C LYS A 9 -11.74 23.61 10.41
N TRP A 10 -10.98 24.38 9.62
CA TRP A 10 -10.39 23.96 8.35
C TRP A 10 -9.37 22.81 8.50
N MET A 11 -8.56 22.79 9.56
CA MET A 11 -7.60 21.71 9.82
C MET A 11 -8.30 20.41 10.24
N CYS A 12 -9.42 20.48 10.96
CA CYS A 12 -10.19 19.30 11.34
C CYS A 12 -10.90 18.67 10.11
N TRP A 13 -11.41 19.48 9.18
CA TRP A 13 -11.98 18.99 7.92
C TRP A 13 -10.94 18.34 6.99
N CYS A 14 -9.79 19.00 6.79
CA CYS A 14 -8.69 18.45 6.00
C CYS A 14 -8.10 17.16 6.63
N GLY A 15 -7.94 17.14 7.95
CA GLY A 15 -7.45 15.95 8.66
C GLY A 15 -8.40 14.76 8.57
N TYR A 16 -9.71 15.00 8.66
CA TYR A 16 -10.72 13.97 8.46
C TYR A 16 -10.67 13.41 7.03
N HIS A 17 -10.60 14.28 6.02
CA HIS A 17 -10.53 13.84 4.62
C HIS A 17 -9.27 13.00 4.32
N VAL A 18 -8.10 13.42 4.82
CA VAL A 18 -6.83 12.71 4.59
C VAL A 18 -6.81 11.35 5.30
N THR A 19 -7.35 11.27 6.52
CA THR A 19 -7.42 10.01 7.27
C THR A 19 -8.46 9.04 6.70
N THR A 20 -9.63 9.53 6.30
CA THR A 20 -10.63 8.73 5.57
C THR A 20 -10.08 8.22 4.25
N GLY A 21 -9.33 9.05 3.51
CA GLY A 21 -8.63 8.62 2.30
C GLY A 21 -7.67 7.46 2.55
N SER A 22 -6.85 7.53 3.61
CA SER A 22 -5.93 6.45 3.97
C SER A 22 -6.63 5.15 4.39
N LEU A 23 -7.80 5.25 5.02
CA LEU A 23 -8.63 4.10 5.37
C LEU A 23 -9.16 3.39 4.12
N VAL A 24 -9.69 4.16 3.17
CA VAL A 24 -10.19 3.62 1.89
C VAL A 24 -9.07 2.88 1.15
N VAL A 25 -7.88 3.48 1.08
CA VAL A 25 -6.70 2.84 0.49
C VAL A 25 -6.35 1.54 1.23
N ALA A 26 -6.31 1.55 2.56
CA ALA A 26 -6.00 0.35 3.34
C ALA A 26 -7.00 -0.79 3.11
N TRP A 27 -8.30 -0.47 2.95
CA TRP A 27 -9.32 -1.46 2.60
C TRP A 27 -9.12 -2.07 1.21
N PHE A 28 -8.82 -1.25 0.19
CA PHE A 28 -8.53 -1.75 -1.15
C PHE A 28 -7.36 -2.73 -1.15
N TYR A 29 -6.27 -2.38 -0.47
CA TYR A 29 -5.12 -3.28 -0.34
C TYR A 29 -5.41 -4.52 0.50
N LEU A 30 -6.23 -4.42 1.55
CA LEU A 30 -6.65 -5.58 2.34
C LEU A 30 -7.44 -6.56 1.48
N LEU A 31 -8.44 -6.09 0.73
CA LEU A 31 -9.23 -6.92 -0.17
C LEU A 31 -8.35 -7.57 -1.24
N ALA A 32 -7.47 -6.80 -1.89
CA ALA A 32 -6.52 -7.32 -2.86
C ALA A 32 -5.60 -8.39 -2.22
N GLY A 33 -5.15 -8.17 -0.99
CA GLY A 33 -4.36 -9.13 -0.22
C GLY A 33 -5.11 -10.42 0.09
N ILE A 34 -6.40 -10.35 0.44
CA ILE A 34 -7.24 -11.53 0.69
C ILE A 34 -7.40 -12.35 -0.59
N PHE A 35 -7.73 -11.71 -1.72
CA PHE A 35 -7.84 -12.41 -3.00
C PHE A 35 -6.50 -13.04 -3.42
N GLY A 36 -5.39 -12.30 -3.25
CA GLY A 36 -4.05 -12.81 -3.50
C GLY A 36 -3.73 -14.02 -2.61
N PHE A 37 -4.04 -13.96 -1.32
CA PHE A 37 -3.82 -15.05 -0.37
C PHE A 37 -4.61 -16.31 -0.74
N LEU A 38 -5.91 -16.17 -1.03
CA LEU A 38 -6.76 -17.29 -1.45
C LEU A 38 -6.26 -17.93 -2.74
N SER A 39 -5.86 -17.11 -3.72
CA SER A 39 -5.29 -17.60 -4.98
C SER A 39 -3.96 -18.35 -4.77
N ALA A 40 -3.07 -17.82 -3.92
CA ALA A 40 -1.79 -18.45 -3.62
C ALA A 40 -1.97 -19.81 -2.93
N ILE A 41 -2.91 -19.90 -1.98
CA ILE A 41 -3.26 -21.17 -1.31
C ILE A 41 -3.80 -22.18 -2.32
N ALA A 42 -4.76 -21.77 -3.17
CA ALA A 42 -5.33 -22.66 -4.18
C ALA A 42 -4.25 -23.21 -5.13
N LEU A 43 -3.30 -22.36 -5.55
CA LEU A 43 -2.19 -22.75 -6.41
C LEU A 43 -1.21 -23.70 -5.73
N ILE A 44 -0.95 -23.54 -4.43
CA ILE A 44 -0.09 -24.46 -3.65
C ILE A 44 -0.72 -25.85 -3.59
N PHE A 45 -2.03 -25.94 -3.36
CA PHE A 45 -2.73 -27.23 -3.35
C PHE A 45 -2.72 -27.93 -4.71
N HIS A 46 -2.73 -27.16 -5.81
CA HIS A 46 -2.65 -27.72 -7.14
C HIS A 46 -1.21 -28.08 -7.54
N SER A 47 -0.22 -27.29 -7.12
CA SER A 47 1.18 -27.48 -7.49
C SER A 47 2.13 -26.76 -6.54
N PHE A 48 3.07 -27.49 -5.96
CA PHE A 48 4.09 -26.90 -5.10
C PHE A 48 5.19 -26.23 -5.93
N SER A 49 5.34 -24.92 -5.79
CA SER A 49 6.39 -24.13 -6.45
C SER A 49 6.87 -23.03 -5.51
N ILE A 50 8.18 -22.74 -5.56
CA ILE A 50 8.79 -21.62 -4.82
C ILE A 50 8.07 -20.30 -5.15
N LEU A 51 7.63 -20.13 -6.39
CA LEU A 51 6.89 -18.95 -6.83
C LEU A 51 5.57 -18.78 -6.06
N HIS A 52 4.85 -19.88 -5.80
CA HIS A 52 3.59 -19.83 -5.05
C HIS A 52 3.83 -19.49 -3.57
N ILE A 53 4.93 -19.97 -2.99
CA ILE A 53 5.34 -19.59 -1.63
C ILE A 53 5.68 -18.10 -1.55
N CYS A 54 6.42 -17.56 -2.53
CA CYS A 54 6.72 -16.13 -2.61
C CYS A 54 5.45 -15.27 -2.72
N ASN A 55 4.47 -15.71 -3.51
CA ASN A 55 3.17 -15.05 -3.64
C ASN A 55 2.39 -15.08 -2.33
N LEU A 56 2.41 -16.22 -1.62
CA LEU A 56 1.77 -16.36 -0.31
C LEU A 56 2.39 -15.41 0.72
N ILE A 57 3.72 -15.34 0.80
CA ILE A 57 4.44 -14.44 1.70
C ILE A 57 4.09 -12.98 1.39
N SER A 58 4.06 -12.61 0.10
CA SER A 58 3.71 -11.27 -0.33
C SER A 58 2.28 -10.90 0.06
N ALA A 59 1.32 -11.82 -0.10
CA ALA A 59 -0.06 -11.62 0.34
C ALA A 59 -0.16 -11.43 1.86
N ILE A 60 0.57 -12.22 2.64
CA ILE A 60 0.61 -12.09 4.12
C ILE A 60 1.20 -10.73 4.52
N LEU A 61 2.28 -10.29 3.89
CA LEU A 61 2.89 -8.98 4.16
C LEU A 61 1.89 -7.85 3.90
N VAL A 62 1.15 -7.91 2.79
CA VAL A 62 0.09 -6.95 2.47
C VAL A 62 -1.00 -6.97 3.54
N LEU A 63 -1.48 -8.13 3.96
CA LEU A 63 -2.50 -8.24 5.01
C LEU A 63 -2.02 -7.62 6.33
N CYS A 64 -0.82 -7.99 6.76
CA CYS A 64 -0.21 -7.49 7.99
C CYS A 64 0.09 -5.99 7.95
N GLY A 65 0.46 -5.45 6.79
CA GLY A 65 0.76 -4.03 6.61
C GLY A 65 -0.46 -3.13 6.70
N ASN A 66 -1.62 -3.58 6.22
CA ASN A 66 -2.87 -2.79 6.16
C ASN A 66 -3.71 -2.87 7.44
N THR A 67 -3.66 -4.01 8.12
CA THR A 67 -4.47 -4.29 9.32
C THR A 67 -4.36 -3.23 10.42
N PRO A 68 -3.17 -2.70 10.78
CA PRO A 68 -3.04 -1.71 11.85
C PRO A 68 -3.76 -0.39 11.58
N ILE A 69 -3.85 0.05 10.32
CA ILE A 69 -4.58 1.27 9.93
C ILE A 69 -6.09 1.08 10.17
N ILE A 70 -6.63 -0.05 9.71
CA ILE A 70 -8.05 -0.38 9.84
C ILE A 70 -8.43 -0.57 11.32
N ILE A 71 -7.61 -1.28 12.10
CA ILE A 71 -7.84 -1.46 13.54
C ILE A 71 -7.77 -0.11 14.28
N GLY A 72 -6.79 0.74 13.94
CA GLY A 72 -6.65 2.07 14.54
C GLY A 72 -7.89 2.93 14.33
N GLU A 73 -8.47 2.84 13.14
CA GLU A 73 -9.71 3.52 12.78
C GLU A 73 -10.91 2.99 13.57
N MET A 74 -11.13 1.67 13.56
CA MET A 74 -12.26 1.04 14.27
C MET A 74 -12.22 1.32 15.77
N ARG A 75 -11.02 1.43 16.35
CA ARG A 75 -10.83 1.76 17.78
C ARG A 75 -10.91 3.25 18.07
N GLY A 76 -11.03 4.11 17.06
CA GLY A 76 -10.95 5.57 17.19
C GLY A 76 -9.61 6.08 17.71
N LYS A 77 -8.58 5.22 17.78
CA LYS A 77 -7.24 5.53 18.29
C LYS A 77 -6.25 5.49 17.14
N ARG A 78 -6.14 6.59 16.41
CA ARG A 78 -5.17 6.73 15.31
C ARG A 78 -3.81 7.15 15.88
N THR A 79 -2.78 6.36 15.63
CA THR A 79 -1.40 6.71 15.99
C THR A 79 -0.49 6.64 14.78
N SER A 80 0.57 7.45 14.75
CA SER A 80 1.51 7.46 13.62
C SER A 80 2.16 6.10 13.41
N LYS A 81 2.37 5.34 14.50
CA LYS A 81 2.91 3.98 14.51
C LYS A 81 2.06 2.98 13.73
N MET A 82 0.74 3.19 13.63
CA MET A 82 -0.15 2.30 12.89
C MET A 82 0.01 2.41 11.36
N TYR A 83 0.51 3.54 10.86
CA TYR A 83 0.74 3.72 9.42
C TYR A 83 2.12 3.20 8.97
N ARG A 84 3.07 3.04 9.91
CA ARG A 84 4.44 2.60 9.58
C ARG A 84 4.49 1.22 8.90
N PRO A 85 3.78 0.18 9.37
CA PRO A 85 3.81 -1.14 8.72
C PRO A 85 3.38 -1.07 7.26
N PHE A 86 2.32 -0.31 6.95
CA PHE A 86 1.90 -0.06 5.58
C PHE A 86 3.00 0.61 4.75
N LEU A 87 3.57 1.71 5.25
CA LEU A 87 4.58 2.47 4.51
C LEU A 87 5.83 1.64 4.23
N ILE A 88 6.31 0.87 5.20
CA ILE A 88 7.49 0.01 5.04
C ILE A 88 7.20 -1.10 4.03
N THR A 89 6.08 -1.81 4.21
CA THR A 89 5.73 -2.96 3.36
C THR A 89 5.52 -2.51 1.92
N THR A 90 4.73 -1.44 1.71
CA THR A 90 4.45 -0.91 0.37
C THR A 90 5.72 -0.39 -0.30
N ALA A 91 6.64 0.24 0.44
CA ALA A 91 7.92 0.69 -0.12
C ALA A 91 8.79 -0.48 -0.58
N ILE A 92 8.94 -1.52 0.24
CA ILE A 92 9.71 -2.73 -0.10
C ILE A 92 9.09 -3.44 -1.30
N CYS A 93 7.77 -3.69 -1.28
CA CYS A 93 7.06 -4.33 -2.38
C CYS A 93 7.17 -3.54 -3.69
N SER A 94 7.07 -2.20 -3.63
CA SER A 94 7.20 -1.35 -4.81
C SER A 94 8.62 -1.38 -5.37
N ALA A 95 9.65 -1.39 -4.51
CA ALA A 95 11.05 -1.47 -4.94
C ALA A 95 11.37 -2.83 -5.59
N LEU A 96 10.89 -3.93 -5.00
CA LEU A 96 11.05 -5.26 -5.58
C LEU A 96 10.32 -5.39 -6.92
N ASN A 97 9.09 -4.87 -6.99
CA ASN A 97 8.32 -4.86 -8.23
C ASN A 97 9.06 -4.02 -9.30
N ALA A 98 9.55 -2.82 -8.94
CA ALA A 98 10.37 -1.95 -9.77
C ALA A 98 11.51 -2.72 -10.48
N ILE A 99 12.31 -3.43 -9.68
CA ILE A 99 13.45 -4.23 -10.16
C ILE A 99 12.98 -5.38 -11.05
N ALA A 100 11.97 -6.14 -10.63
CA ALA A 100 11.44 -7.27 -11.40
C ALA A 100 10.91 -6.84 -12.78
N GLY A 101 10.19 -5.71 -12.84
CA GLY A 101 9.70 -5.15 -14.10
C GLY A 101 10.83 -4.73 -15.04
N ILE A 102 11.89 -4.08 -14.53
CA ILE A 102 13.06 -3.71 -15.35
C ILE A 102 13.72 -4.98 -15.95
N ILE A 103 13.92 -6.01 -15.14
CA ILE A 103 14.51 -7.28 -15.61
C ILE A 103 13.61 -7.92 -16.68
N ALA A 104 12.30 -7.97 -16.45
CA ALA A 104 11.35 -8.53 -17.41
C ALA A 104 11.36 -7.77 -18.74
N ILE A 105 11.39 -6.43 -18.69
CA ILE A 105 11.50 -5.58 -19.88
C ILE A 105 12.78 -5.92 -20.66
N VAL A 106 13.94 -5.99 -20.01
CA VAL A 106 15.22 -6.32 -20.65
C VAL A 106 15.18 -7.69 -21.33
N ILE A 107 14.62 -8.70 -20.66
CA ILE A 107 14.51 -10.06 -21.22
C ILE A 107 13.58 -10.07 -22.45
N VAL A 108 12.43 -9.39 -22.35
CA VAL A 108 11.44 -9.38 -23.43
C VAL A 108 11.97 -8.62 -24.65
N PHE A 109 12.64 -7.48 -24.46
CA PHE A 109 13.28 -6.72 -25.54
C PHE A 109 14.38 -7.52 -26.25
N THR A 110 15.13 -8.34 -25.52
CA THR A 110 16.23 -9.14 -26.09
C THR A 110 15.76 -10.42 -26.80
N LYS A 111 14.58 -10.95 -26.46
CA LYS A 111 14.12 -12.27 -26.92
C LYS A 111 13.02 -12.26 -27.97
N ILE A 112 12.10 -11.29 -27.95
CA ILE A 112 10.77 -11.48 -28.59
C ILE A 112 10.56 -10.62 -29.84
N GLY A 113 11.30 -9.53 -30.06
CA GLY A 113 11.17 -8.69 -31.29
C GLY A 113 9.79 -8.05 -31.52
N ALA A 114 8.78 -8.34 -30.69
CA ALA A 114 7.41 -7.88 -30.83
C ALA A 114 7.19 -6.53 -30.13
N HIS A 115 7.83 -5.47 -30.66
CA HIS A 115 7.91 -4.14 -30.04
C HIS A 115 6.56 -3.56 -29.57
N ALA A 116 5.45 -3.83 -30.27
CA ALA A 116 4.14 -3.32 -29.89
C ALA A 116 3.58 -3.94 -28.60
N VAL A 117 3.75 -5.26 -28.42
CA VAL A 117 3.27 -5.98 -27.23
C VAL A 117 4.11 -5.57 -26.02
N VAL A 118 5.43 -5.47 -26.18
CA VAL A 118 6.34 -5.00 -25.12
C VAL A 118 5.99 -3.58 -24.69
N PHE A 119 5.70 -2.69 -25.64
CA PHE A 119 5.31 -1.32 -25.36
C PHE A 119 4.01 -1.24 -24.54
N TYR A 120 3.02 -2.06 -24.87
CA TYR A 120 1.77 -2.13 -24.10
C TYR A 120 2.03 -2.56 -22.64
N TYR A 121 2.80 -3.64 -22.42
CA TYR A 121 3.14 -4.09 -21.07
C TYR A 121 3.97 -3.05 -20.31
N LEU A 122 4.89 -2.36 -20.98
CA LEU A 122 5.67 -1.28 -20.39
C LEU A 122 4.77 -0.12 -19.93
N CYS A 123 3.83 0.32 -20.76
CA CYS A 123 2.88 1.38 -20.41
C CYS A 123 1.99 0.97 -19.23
N ALA A 124 1.44 -0.24 -19.25
CA ALA A 124 0.62 -0.76 -18.14
C ALA A 124 1.42 -0.82 -16.83
N TYR A 125 2.67 -1.26 -16.91
CA TYR A 125 3.57 -1.32 -15.77
C TYR A 125 3.90 0.06 -15.20
N ILE A 126 4.27 1.03 -16.04
CA ILE A 126 4.52 2.42 -15.62
C ILE A 126 3.27 3.01 -14.96
N LEU A 127 2.09 2.80 -15.55
CA LEU A 127 0.83 3.26 -14.98
C LEU A 127 0.58 2.65 -13.59
N SER A 128 0.86 1.36 -13.42
CA SER A 128 0.74 0.69 -12.12
C SER A 128 1.68 1.28 -11.06
N LEU A 129 2.90 1.66 -11.43
CA LEU A 129 3.85 2.32 -10.53
C LEU A 129 3.36 3.71 -10.14
N ILE A 130 2.82 4.49 -11.09
CA ILE A 130 2.25 5.81 -10.82
C ILE A 130 1.09 5.69 -9.82
N ILE A 131 0.19 4.73 -10.03
CA ILE A 131 -0.93 4.48 -9.11
C ILE A 131 -0.42 4.08 -7.73
N ALA A 132 0.57 3.18 -7.64
CA ALA A 132 1.16 2.76 -6.37
C ALA A 132 1.80 3.94 -5.61
N ILE A 133 2.54 4.81 -6.30
CA ILE A 133 3.15 6.02 -5.71
C ILE A 133 2.07 7.00 -5.24
N TRP A 134 1.00 7.16 -6.01
CA TRP A 134 -0.12 8.03 -5.64
C TRP A 134 -0.83 7.54 -4.37
N LEU A 135 -1.16 6.25 -4.30
CA LEU A 135 -1.75 5.62 -3.12
C LEU A 135 -0.83 5.71 -1.90
N TYR A 136 0.48 5.47 -2.10
CA TYR A 136 1.48 5.65 -1.06
C TYR A 136 1.51 7.09 -0.53
N SER A 137 1.44 8.09 -1.42
CA SER A 137 1.43 9.50 -1.04
C SER A 137 0.23 9.86 -0.16
N ILE A 138 -0.96 9.32 -0.44
CA ILE A 138 -2.16 9.53 0.38
C ILE A 138 -1.92 9.05 1.82
N VAL A 139 -1.42 7.83 1.98
CA VAL A 139 -1.18 7.24 3.31
C VAL A 139 -0.01 7.95 4.02
N TYR A 140 1.02 8.36 3.28
CA TYR A 140 2.13 9.13 3.83
C TYR A 140 1.69 10.52 4.36
N ARG A 141 0.79 11.21 3.64
CA ARG A 141 0.21 12.47 4.13
C ARG A 141 -0.59 12.27 5.41
N ALA A 142 -1.38 11.18 5.49
CA ALA A 142 -2.10 10.82 6.72
C ALA A 142 -1.14 10.53 7.87
N TYR A 143 -0.06 9.78 7.63
CA TYR A 143 0.99 9.54 8.61
C TYR A 143 1.59 10.84 9.15
N LYS A 144 2.01 11.76 8.26
CA LYS A 144 2.60 13.05 8.66
C LYS A 144 1.64 13.90 9.48
N PHE A 145 0.36 13.94 9.09
CA PHE A 145 -0.66 14.65 9.84
C PHE A 145 -0.86 14.09 11.25
N VAL A 146 -0.94 12.76 11.38
CA VAL A 146 -1.09 12.11 12.69
C VAL A 146 0.16 12.31 13.56
N GLN A 147 1.36 12.23 12.97
CA GLN A 147 2.62 12.46 13.67
C GLN A 147 2.69 13.88 14.26
N GLN A 148 2.36 14.91 13.47
CA GLN A 148 2.38 16.30 13.93
C GLN A 148 1.42 16.54 15.11
N ASN A 149 0.24 15.92 15.08
CA ASN A 149 -0.74 16.02 16.17
C ASN A 149 -0.29 15.29 17.44
N GLU A 150 0.46 14.20 17.32
CA GLU A 150 1.05 13.50 18.47
C GLU A 150 2.17 14.33 19.12
N GLU A 151 3.04 14.95 18.30
CA GLU A 151 4.12 15.82 18.78
C GLU A 151 3.57 17.05 19.52
N GLN A 152 2.51 17.67 19.01
CA GLN A 152 1.83 18.79 19.68
C GLN A 152 1.18 18.40 21.01
N LYS A 153 0.67 17.18 21.16
CA LYS A 153 0.07 16.69 22.41
C LYS A 153 1.11 16.33 23.49
N ASN A 154 2.32 15.95 23.09
CA ASN A 154 3.36 15.50 24.00
C ASN A 154 4.34 16.62 24.39
N GLY A 155 4.31 17.76 23.69
CA GLY A 155 5.20 18.91 23.91
C GLY A 155 4.50 20.17 24.46
N GLY A 156 3.27 20.05 24.95
CA GLY A 156 2.48 21.16 25.53
C GLY A 156 1.96 20.84 26.92
#